data_AF-A0A522RGM3-F1
#
_entry.id   AF-A0A522RGM3-F1
#
_cell.length_a   1.000
_cell.length_b   1.000
_cell.length_c   1.000
_cell.angle_alpha   90.00
_cell.angle_beta   90.00
_cell.angle_gamma   90.00
#
_symmetry.space_group_name_H-M   'P 1'
#
loop_
_entity.id
_entity.type
_entity.pdbx_description
1 polymer ?
#
loop_
_entity_poly.entity_id
_entity_poly.type
_entity_poly.pdbx_seq_one_letter_code
_entity_poly.pdbx_strand_id
1 'polypeptide(L)'
;MLSQKEVGVLYETLLTAPGMEATIKLSLQLSRKTVLFLNRAITQGITTKEQAEGMLRMMDEEMSAQLSDVGKMLLEKAGLTEMNNRLNILQAK
;
A
#
# COMPACT_ATOMS: atom_id res chain seq x y z
N MET A 1 -1.45 -25.56 -13.96
CA MET A 1 -1.07 -24.25 -13.40
C MET A 1 -2.07 -23.25 -13.94
N LEU A 2 -2.70 -22.44 -13.09
CA LEU A 2 -3.61 -21.40 -13.58
C LEU A 2 -2.80 -20.39 -14.41
N SER A 3 -3.34 -19.99 -15.55
CA SER A 3 -2.81 -18.90 -16.37
C SER A 3 -2.97 -17.56 -15.65
N GLN A 4 -2.13 -16.57 -15.98
CA GLN A 4 -2.21 -15.23 -15.40
C GLN A 4 -3.61 -14.59 -15.57
N LYS A 5 -4.33 -14.94 -16.65
CA LYS A 5 -5.72 -14.50 -16.87
C LYS A 5 -6.69 -15.10 -15.86
N GLU A 6 -6.60 -16.41 -15.60
CA GLU A 6 -7.48 -17.08 -14.63
C GLU A 6 -7.22 -16.58 -13.20
N VAL A 7 -5.97 -16.26 -12.87
CA VAL A 7 -5.59 -15.65 -11.59
C VAL A 7 -6.16 -14.23 -11.46
N GLY A 8 -6.13 -13.42 -12.53
CA GLY A 8 -6.75 -12.10 -12.54
C GLY A 8 -8.26 -12.16 -12.26
N VAL A 9 -9.00 -12.99 -12.99
CA VAL A 9 -10.45 -13.15 -12.80
C VAL A 9 -10.79 -13.59 -11.37
N LEU A 10 -9.95 -14.42 -10.76
CA LEU A 10 -10.12 -14.88 -9.39
C LEU A 10 -9.94 -13.74 -8.38
N TYR A 11 -8.95 -12.86 -8.58
CA TYR A 11 -8.79 -11.67 -7.75
C TYR A 11 -9.97 -10.69 -7.92
N GLU A 12 -10.42 -10.41 -9.14
CA GLU A 12 -11.62 -9.59 -9.40
C GLU A 12 -12.85 -10.11 -8.66
N THR A 13 -13.08 -11.44 -8.71
CA THR A 13 -14.21 -12.08 -8.05
C THR A 13 -14.10 -11.99 -6.52
N LEU A 14 -12.89 -12.14 -5.97
CA LEU A 14 -12.67 -12.02 -4.53
C LEU A 14 -12.86 -10.58 -4.05
N LEU A 15 -12.37 -9.59 -4.79
CA LEU A 15 -12.47 -8.18 -4.42
C LEU A 15 -13.89 -7.62 -4.55
N THR A 16 -14.74 -8.25 -5.37
CA THR A 16 -16.17 -7.92 -5.49
C THR A 16 -17.04 -8.69 -4.49
N ALA A 17 -16.45 -9.52 -3.63
CA ALA A 17 -17.21 -10.26 -2.63
C ALA A 17 -17.90 -9.31 -1.62
N PRO A 18 -19.10 -9.66 -1.15
CA PRO A 18 -19.83 -8.85 -0.19
C PRO A 18 -19.01 -8.68 1.10
N GLY A 19 -18.85 -7.43 1.54
CA GLY A 19 -18.08 -7.08 2.74
C GLY A 19 -16.65 -6.60 2.48
N MET A 20 -16.14 -6.64 1.24
CA MET A 20 -14.81 -6.10 0.92
C MET A 20 -14.72 -4.57 1.06
N GLU A 21 -15.86 -3.88 0.95
CA GLU A 21 -15.98 -2.43 1.19
C GLU A 21 -16.21 -2.08 2.67
N ALA A 22 -16.23 -3.07 3.57
CA ALA A 22 -16.49 -2.81 4.99
C ALA A 22 -15.30 -2.08 5.63
N THR A 23 -15.57 -0.90 6.21
CA THR A 23 -14.56 -0.16 6.97
C THR A 23 -14.22 -0.90 8.27
N ILE A 24 -12.94 -1.18 8.49
CA ILE A 24 -12.44 -1.79 9.73
C ILE A 24 -11.60 -0.80 10.54
N LYS A 25 -11.61 -0.95 11.87
CA LYS A 25 -10.71 -0.21 12.76
C LYS A 25 -9.35 -0.92 12.84
N LEU A 26 -8.30 -0.27 12.37
CA LEU A 26 -6.94 -0.80 12.42
C LEU A 26 -6.18 -0.29 13.66
N SER A 27 -5.80 -1.20 14.56
CA SER A 27 -4.96 -0.90 15.74
C SER A 27 -3.60 -1.58 15.59
N LEU A 28 -2.53 -0.80 15.54
CA LEU A 28 -1.17 -1.27 15.30
C LEU A 28 -0.21 -0.74 16.37
N GLN A 29 0.66 -1.62 16.86
CA GLN A 29 1.81 -1.26 17.71
C GLN A 29 3.09 -1.65 16.97
N LEU A 30 3.76 -0.67 16.36
CA LEU A 30 4.93 -0.88 15.52
C LEU A 30 6.09 0.00 15.99
N SER A 31 7.32 -0.47 15.79
CA SER A 31 8.51 0.35 16.02
C SER A 31 8.63 1.46 14.96
N ARG A 32 9.29 2.58 15.29
CA ARG A 32 9.57 3.66 14.34
C ARG A 32 10.28 3.16 13.06
N LYS A 33 11.20 2.20 13.22
CA LYS A 33 11.89 1.55 12.09
C LYS A 33 10.89 0.84 11.18
N THR A 34 10.00 0.03 11.76
CA THR A 34 8.98 -0.70 11.02
C THR A 34 8.03 0.25 10.27
N VAL A 35 7.64 1.36 10.89
CA VAL A 35 6.79 2.38 10.26
C VAL A 35 7.46 2.97 9.01
N LEU A 36 8.74 3.32 9.07
CA LEU A 36 9.47 3.83 7.91
C LEU A 36 9.53 2.82 6.75
N PHE A 37 9.87 1.57 7.06
CA PHE A 37 9.92 0.52 6.03
C PHE A 37 8.54 0.22 5.47
N LEU A 38 7.50 0.20 6.30
CA LEU A 38 6.13 -0.04 5.86
C LEU A 38 5.65 1.09 4.93
N ASN A 39 5.87 2.35 5.31
CA ASN A 39 5.56 3.49 4.44
C ASN A 39 6.29 3.39 3.09
N ARG A 40 7.56 3.00 3.11
CA ARG A 40 8.34 2.83 1.87
C ARG A 40 7.80 1.68 1.02
N ALA A 41 7.45 0.55 1.63
CA ALA A 41 6.87 -0.60 0.94
C ALA A 41 5.52 -0.25 0.28
N ILE A 42 4.65 0.50 0.99
CA ILE A 42 3.39 0.99 0.44
C ILE A 42 3.64 1.92 -0.74
N THR A 43 4.52 2.92 -0.57
CA THR A 43 4.85 3.88 -1.64
C THR A 43 5.41 3.18 -2.86
N GLN A 44 6.34 2.24 -2.67
CA GLN A 44 6.94 1.48 -3.76
C GLN A 44 5.90 0.60 -4.46
N GLY A 45 5.04 -0.09 -3.71
CA GLY A 45 3.98 -0.93 -4.27
C GLY A 45 2.99 -0.15 -5.14
N ILE A 46 2.66 1.09 -4.74
CA ILE A 46 1.84 2.00 -5.55
C ILE A 46 2.60 2.44 -6.82
N THR A 47 3.87 2.84 -6.70
CA THR A 47 4.67 3.30 -7.84
C THR A 47 4.93 2.20 -8.87
N THR A 48 5.12 0.95 -8.45
CA THR A 48 5.42 -0.18 -9.34
C THR A 48 4.18 -0.97 -9.74
N LYS A 49 2.96 -0.45 -9.50
CA LYS A 49 1.70 -1.20 -9.73
C LYS A 49 1.55 -1.76 -11.15
N GLU A 50 2.01 -1.00 -12.15
CA GLU A 50 1.93 -1.38 -13.58
C GLU A 50 2.84 -2.56 -13.94
N GLN A 51 3.90 -2.75 -13.15
CA GLN A 51 4.87 -3.84 -13.30
C GLN A 51 4.61 -4.98 -12.32
N ALA A 52 3.61 -4.83 -11.45
CA ALA A 52 3.28 -5.80 -10.42
C ALA A 52 2.39 -6.92 -10.97
N GLU A 53 2.55 -8.12 -10.42
CA GLU A 53 1.69 -9.26 -10.69
C GLU A 53 0.60 -9.40 -9.61
N GLY A 54 -0.52 -10.04 -9.96
CA GLY A 54 -1.60 -10.36 -9.02
C GLY A 54 -2.40 -9.14 -8.54
N MET A 55 -2.81 -9.16 -7.27
CA MET A 55 -3.74 -8.18 -6.69
C MET A 55 -3.26 -6.73 -6.77
N LEU A 56 -1.94 -6.47 -6.71
CA LEU A 56 -1.40 -5.11 -6.80
C LEU A 56 -1.69 -4.43 -8.15
N ARG A 57 -1.86 -5.21 -9.22
CA ARG A 57 -2.22 -4.69 -10.54
C ARG A 57 -3.70 -4.30 -10.64
N MET A 58 -4.55 -4.84 -9.75
CA MET A 58 -5.98 -4.55 -9.72
C MET A 58 -6.33 -3.31 -8.88
N MET A 59 -5.32 -2.71 -8.26
CA MET A 59 -5.48 -1.51 -7.45
C MET A 59 -5.85 -0.31 -8.33
N ASP A 60 -7.04 0.22 -8.09
CA ASP A 60 -7.50 1.45 -8.73
C ASP A 60 -6.87 2.70 -8.09
N GLU A 61 -7.24 3.88 -8.61
CA GLU A 61 -6.73 5.15 -8.10
C GLU A 61 -7.21 5.46 -6.69
N GLU A 62 -8.43 5.03 -6.33
CA GLU A 62 -9.01 5.25 -5.01
C GLU A 62 -8.25 4.45 -3.94
N MET A 63 -8.05 3.15 -4.15
CA MET A 63 -7.25 2.30 -3.28
C MET A 63 -5.81 2.79 -3.16
N SER A 64 -5.22 3.26 -4.27
CA SER A 64 -3.88 3.85 -4.28
C SER A 64 -3.81 5.10 -3.39
N ALA A 65 -4.81 5.97 -3.46
CA ALA A 65 -4.90 7.17 -2.64
C ALA A 65 -5.10 6.81 -1.16
N GLN A 66 -6.02 5.89 -0.86
CA GLN A 66 -6.27 5.42 0.51
C GLN A 66 -5.01 4.82 1.15
N LEU A 67 -4.26 3.98 0.41
CA LEU A 67 -2.99 3.41 0.88
C LEU A 67 -1.91 4.49 1.10
N SER A 68 -1.84 5.48 0.21
CA SER A 68 -0.94 6.63 0.39
C SER A 68 -1.25 7.39 1.68
N ASP A 69 -2.53 7.60 1.97
CA ASP A 69 -2.97 8.31 3.18
C ASP A 69 -2.74 7.49 4.45
N VAL A 70 -2.88 6.15 4.40
CA VAL A 70 -2.45 5.26 5.48
C VAL A 70 -0.95 5.43 5.74
N GLY A 71 -0.12 5.46 4.70
CA GLY A 71 1.33 5.70 4.83
C GLY A 71 1.65 7.02 5.54
N LYS A 72 1.00 8.11 5.11
CA LYS A 72 1.14 9.44 5.74
C LYS A 72 0.68 9.43 7.20
N MET A 73 -0.47 8.82 7.49
CA MET A 73 -1.00 8.71 8.85
C MET A 73 -0.04 7.94 9.78
N LEU A 74 0.57 6.87 9.29
CA LEU A 74 1.54 6.10 10.06
C LEU A 74 2.80 6.92 10.37
N LEU A 75 3.31 7.67 9.39
CA LEU A 75 4.45 8.57 9.59
C LEU A 75 4.14 9.69 10.60
N GLU A 76 2.95 10.29 10.49
CA GLU A 76 2.50 11.35 11.39
C GLU A 76 2.38 10.84 12.83
N LYS A 77 1.70 9.70 13.03
CA LYS A 77 1.58 9.06 14.35
C LYS A 77 2.93 8.67 14.95
N ALA A 78 3.91 8.32 14.12
CA ALA A 78 5.25 7.96 14.58
C ALA A 78 6.17 9.18 14.78
N GLY A 79 5.77 10.38 14.36
CA GLY A 79 6.60 11.58 14.36
C GLY A 79 7.77 11.51 13.37
N LEU A 80 7.60 10.78 12.26
CA LEU A 80 8.66 10.46 11.30
C LEU A 80 8.52 11.18 9.96
N THR A 81 7.50 12.03 9.80
CA THR A 81 7.22 12.76 8.56
C THR A 81 8.43 13.54 8.05
N GLU A 82 9.08 14.32 8.91
CA GLU A 82 10.26 15.11 8.51
C GLU A 82 11.45 14.22 8.16
N MET A 83 11.70 13.16 8.94
CA MET A 83 12.77 12.19 8.68
C MET A 83 12.57 11.49 7.32
N ASN A 84 11.34 11.06 7.02
CA ASN A 84 10.98 10.45 5.75
C ASN A 84 11.21 11.43 4.58
N ASN A 85 10.86 12.71 4.73
CA ASN A 85 11.12 13.72 3.71
C ASN A 85 12.60 13.92 3.46
N ARG A 86 13.42 14.01 4.52
CA ARG A 86 14.89 14.12 4.39
C ARG A 86 15.48 12.90 3.68
N LEU A 87 15.01 11.69 4.01
CA LEU A 87 15.45 10.45 3.35
C LEU A 87 15.08 10.44 1.86
N ASN A 88 13.88 10.88 1.50
CA ASN A 88 13.45 10.96 0.10
C ASN A 88 14.34 11.92 -0.71
N ILE A 89 14.71 13.08 -0.14
CA ILE A 89 15.63 14.03 -0.77
C ILE A 89 17.01 13.40 -1.00
N LEU A 90 17.50 12.61 -0.04
CA LEU A 90 18.79 11.93 -0.16
C LEU A 90 18.79 10.81 -1.20
N GLN A 91 17.65 10.13 -1.40
CA GLN A 91 17.49 9.05 -2.38
C GLN A 91 17.17 9.56 -3.80
N ALA A 92 16.77 10.82 -3.95
CA ALA A 92 16.51 11.46 -5.23
C ALA A 92 17.80 12.03 -5.89
N LYS A 93 18.94 11.91 -5.22
CA LYS A 93 20.28 12.12 -5.78
C LYS A 93 20.88 10.78 -6.20
#